data_AF-A0A928S020-F1
#
_entry.id   AF-A0A928S020-F1
#
_cell.length_a   1.000
_cell.length_b   1.000
_cell.length_c   1.000
_cell.angle_alpha   90.00
_cell.angle_beta   90.00
_cell.angle_gamma   90.00
#
_symmetry.space_group_name_H-M   'P 1'
#
loop_
_entity.id
_entity.type
_entity.pdbx_description
1 polymer ?
#
loop_
_entity_poly.entity_id
_entity_poly.type
_entity_poly.pdbx_seq_one_letter_code
_entity_poly.pdbx_strand_id
1 'polypeptide(L)'
;MAFGAKRHTFKTNNSNPTTIESFTGGYAGQEITVIFGDANTTIDFTGTSLKGNGGSDFTGAVGDVMTGVFDGTNWYFNVQDNTP
;
A
#
# COMPACT_ATOMS: atom_id res chain seq x y z
N MET A 1 2.52 -22.45 15.79
CA MET A 1 2.62 -21.26 14.92
C MET A 1 1.37 -20.43 15.16
N ALA A 2 1.50 -19.24 15.75
CA ALA A 2 0.34 -18.38 16.04
C ALA A 2 0.25 -17.29 14.98
N PHE A 3 -0.74 -17.38 14.09
CA PHE A 3 -1.09 -16.29 13.17
C PHE A 3 -2.16 -15.44 13.85
N GLY A 4 -1.74 -14.34 14.47
CA GLY A 4 -2.67 -13.56 15.29
C GLY A 4 -2.25 -12.12 15.57
N ALA A 5 -1.45 -11.50 14.70
CA ALA A 5 -1.36 -10.04 14.69
C ALA A 5 -2.52 -9.50 13.87
N LYS A 6 -3.36 -8.65 14.47
CA LYS A 6 -4.44 -7.95 13.76
C LYS A 6 -3.80 -7.02 12.73
N ARG A 7 -3.98 -7.32 11.44
CA ARG A 7 -3.54 -6.45 10.34
C ARG A 7 -4.35 -5.16 10.34
N HIS A 8 -3.69 -4.03 10.11
CA HIS A 8 -4.40 -2.77 9.91
C HIS A 8 -4.89 -2.68 8.46
N THR A 9 -6.15 -2.30 8.28
CA THR A 9 -6.77 -2.15 6.96
C THR A 9 -7.18 -0.71 6.75
N PHE A 10 -6.74 -0.13 5.63
CA PHE A 10 -7.08 1.21 5.18
C PHE A 10 -7.88 1.13 3.88
N LYS A 11 -8.77 2.11 3.66
CA LYS A 11 -9.50 2.26 2.41
C LYS A 11 -9.35 3.69 1.91
N THR A 12 -8.95 3.86 0.65
CA THR A 12 -8.79 5.19 0.05
C THR A 12 -10.16 5.79 -0.29
N ASN A 13 -10.27 7.12 -0.28
CA ASN A 13 -11.47 7.85 -0.71
C ASN A 13 -11.12 9.30 -1.14
N ASN A 14 -10.12 9.44 -2.00
CA ASN A 14 -9.65 10.74 -2.48
C ASN A 14 -10.54 11.26 -3.62
N SER A 15 -10.95 12.53 -3.54
CA SER A 15 -11.73 13.21 -4.59
C SER A 15 -10.88 13.89 -5.66
N ASN A 16 -9.58 14.05 -5.40
CA ASN A 16 -8.59 14.63 -6.30
C ASN A 16 -7.32 13.76 -6.31
N PRO A 17 -6.51 13.82 -7.39
CA PRO A 17 -5.24 13.10 -7.45
C PRO A 17 -4.39 13.32 -6.19
N THR A 18 -4.00 12.23 -5.55
CA THR A 18 -3.24 12.22 -4.30
C THR A 18 -2.18 11.13 -4.38
N THR A 19 -0.93 11.51 -4.11
CA THR A 19 0.20 10.58 -4.08
C THR A 19 0.53 10.21 -2.64
N ILE A 20 0.64 8.92 -2.36
CA ILE A 20 1.14 8.37 -1.10
C ILE A 20 2.61 8.04 -1.28
N GLU A 21 3.46 8.78 -0.58
CA GLU A 21 4.92 8.64 -0.62
C GLU A 21 5.47 7.85 0.57
N SER A 22 4.69 7.66 1.66
CA SER A 22 5.12 6.87 2.82
C SER A 22 3.96 6.43 3.71
N PHE A 23 4.22 5.40 4.53
CA PHE A 23 3.39 5.05 5.69
C PHE A 23 4.23 5.23 6.95
N THR A 24 3.72 6.01 7.91
CA THR A 24 4.42 6.34 9.15
C THR A 24 3.94 5.47 10.32
N GLY A 25 4.71 5.46 11.41
CA GLY A 25 4.37 4.67 12.61
C GLY A 25 4.54 3.16 12.46
N GLY A 26 5.25 2.71 11.42
CA GLY A 26 5.61 1.32 11.21
C GLY A 26 6.55 0.77 12.28
N TYR A 27 6.31 -0.45 12.76
CA TYR A 27 7.30 -1.24 13.48
C TYR A 27 7.68 -2.50 12.69
N ALA A 28 8.91 -2.99 12.85
CA ALA A 28 9.41 -4.11 12.06
C ALA A 28 8.51 -5.36 12.20
N GLY A 29 8.16 -5.96 11.06
CA GLY A 29 7.20 -7.06 10.95
C GLY A 29 5.72 -6.64 10.94
N GLN A 30 5.41 -5.33 10.98
CA GLN A 30 4.04 -4.86 10.86
C GLN A 30 3.50 -5.12 9.44
N GLU A 31 2.27 -5.62 9.37
CA GLU A 31 1.56 -5.88 8.13
C GLU A 31 0.32 -4.98 8.00
N ILE A 32 0.11 -4.43 6.81
CA ILE A 32 -1.05 -3.59 6.47
C ILE A 32 -1.72 -4.04 5.17
N THR A 33 -2.98 -3.68 5.01
CA THR A 33 -3.75 -3.83 3.78
C THR A 33 -4.33 -2.48 3.39
N VAL A 34 -4.20 -2.10 2.13
CA VAL A 34 -4.85 -0.93 1.54
C VAL A 34 -5.81 -1.43 0.47
N ILE A 35 -7.07 -1.03 0.58
CA ILE A 35 -8.11 -1.27 -0.42
C ILE A 35 -8.33 0.06 -1.14
N PHE A 36 -8.16 0.07 -2.45
CA PHE A 36 -8.42 1.27 -3.25
C PHE A 36 -9.93 1.45 -3.39
N GLY A 37 -10.45 2.54 -2.83
CA GLY A 37 -11.85 2.93 -2.88
C GLY A 37 -12.14 4.04 -3.89
N ASP A 38 -11.12 4.50 -4.60
CA ASP A 38 -11.16 5.56 -5.62
C ASP A 38 -10.14 5.25 -6.74
N ALA A 39 -10.18 6.05 -7.80
CA ALA A 39 -9.22 6.01 -8.91
C ALA A 39 -8.26 7.22 -8.92
N ASN A 40 -8.08 7.86 -7.76
CA ASN A 40 -7.33 9.12 -7.60
C ASN A 40 -6.09 8.95 -6.72
N THR A 41 -5.79 7.73 -6.26
CA THR A 41 -4.69 7.47 -5.33
C THR A 41 -3.54 6.78 -6.05
N THR A 42 -2.39 7.45 -6.07
CA THR A 42 -1.14 6.90 -6.59
C THR A 42 -0.22 6.51 -5.43
N ILE A 43 0.38 5.33 -5.48
CA ILE A 43 1.47 4.93 -4.58
C ILE A 43 2.78 5.18 -5.32
N ASP A 44 3.63 6.03 -4.73
CA ASP A 44 4.95 6.33 -5.27
C ASP A 44 5.95 5.26 -4.83
N PHE A 45 6.38 4.44 -5.79
CA PHE A 45 7.42 3.43 -5.61
C PHE A 45 8.79 3.89 -6.18
N THR A 46 8.84 5.07 -6.80
CA THR A 46 9.98 5.60 -7.57
C THR A 46 10.79 6.65 -6.79
N GLY A 47 11.20 6.34 -5.56
CA GLY A 47 12.13 7.20 -4.82
C GLY A 47 11.90 7.29 -3.32
N THR A 48 10.93 6.54 -2.81
CA THR A 48 10.49 6.60 -1.42
C THR A 48 10.97 5.40 -0.59
N SER A 49 10.50 5.31 0.66
CA SER A 49 10.66 4.10 1.51
C SER A 49 9.72 2.95 1.10
N LEU A 50 8.89 3.16 0.08
CA LEU A 50 7.97 2.15 -0.44
C LEU A 50 8.67 1.34 -1.54
N LYS A 51 8.43 0.02 -1.53
CA LYS A 51 8.96 -0.94 -2.49
C LYS A 51 7.81 -1.82 -2.95
N GLY A 52 7.59 -1.93 -4.26
CA GLY A 52 6.46 -2.67 -4.81
C GLY A 52 6.34 -2.44 -6.31
N ASN A 53 5.41 -3.14 -6.95
CA ASN A 53 5.04 -2.95 -8.37
C ASN A 53 6.23 -2.87 -9.35
N GLY A 54 7.25 -3.71 -9.14
CA GLY A 54 8.45 -3.69 -9.99
C GLY A 54 9.26 -2.39 -9.95
N GLY A 55 9.02 -1.51 -8.96
CA GLY A 55 9.67 -0.21 -8.83
C GLY A 55 9.04 0.91 -9.65
N SER A 56 7.83 0.72 -10.20
CA SER A 56 7.06 1.77 -10.87
C SER A 56 5.84 2.18 -10.05
N ASP A 57 5.48 3.44 -10.08
CA ASP A 57 4.30 3.96 -9.37
C ASP A 57 3.03 3.21 -9.78
N PHE A 58 2.09 3.11 -8.84
CA PHE A 58 0.82 2.44 -9.07
C PHE A 58 -0.34 3.39 -8.76
N THR A 59 -1.11 3.76 -9.77
CA THR A 59 -2.39 4.46 -9.59
C THR A 59 -3.49 3.42 -9.49
N GLY A 60 -4.03 3.22 -8.29
CA GLY A 60 -5.05 2.22 -8.07
C GLY A 60 -6.41 2.63 -8.62
N ALA A 61 -7.21 1.64 -8.96
CA ALA A 61 -8.62 1.74 -9.28
C ALA A 61 -9.49 1.15 -8.16
N VAL A 62 -10.79 1.42 -8.22
CA VAL A 62 -11.75 0.90 -7.23
C VAL A 62 -11.73 -0.62 -7.22
N GLY A 63 -11.40 -1.22 -6.07
CA GLY A 63 -11.36 -2.67 -5.88
C GLY A 63 -9.97 -3.28 -5.94
N ASP A 64 -8.95 -2.52 -6.33
CA ASP A 64 -7.56 -2.96 -6.21
C ASP A 64 -7.18 -3.09 -4.74
N VAL A 65 -6.24 -4.00 -4.47
CA VAL A 65 -5.78 -4.27 -3.12
C VAL A 65 -4.26 -4.30 -3.11
N MET A 66 -3.64 -3.70 -2.12
CA MET A 66 -2.23 -3.98 -1.82
C MET A 66 -2.04 -4.41 -0.37
N THR A 67 -1.11 -5.32 -0.17
CA THR A 67 -0.69 -5.77 1.17
C THR A 67 0.79 -5.51 1.34
N GLY A 68 1.18 -4.94 2.47
CA GLY A 68 2.57 -4.60 2.72
C GLY A 68 3.08 -5.03 4.08
N VAL A 69 4.41 -5.22 4.17
CA VAL A 69 5.16 -5.51 5.40
C VAL A 69 6.27 -4.48 5.58
N PHE A 70 6.46 -4.00 6.82
CA PHE A 70 7.56 -3.10 7.17
C PHE A 70 8.76 -3.89 7.71
N ASP A 71 9.97 -3.65 7.21
CA ASP A 71 11.19 -4.32 7.69
C ASP A 71 11.93 -3.56 8.82
N GLY A 72 11.42 -2.38 9.19
CA GLY A 72 12.10 -1.44 10.10
C GLY A 72 12.70 -0.22 9.40
N THR A 73 12.80 -0.24 8.06
CA THR A 73 13.31 0.84 7.20
C THR A 73 12.38 1.12 6.02
N ASN A 74 11.97 0.10 5.28
CA ASN A 74 11.14 0.18 4.08
C ASN A 74 9.84 -0.64 4.23
N TRP A 75 8.82 -0.21 3.49
CA TRP A 75 7.60 -1.00 3.28
C TRP A 75 7.69 -1.77 1.97
N TYR A 76 7.43 -3.08 2.02
CA TYR A 76 7.41 -3.95 0.85
C TYR A 76 5.97 -4.36 0.55
N PHE A 77 5.47 -3.99 -0.63
CA PHE A 77 4.10 -4.20 -1.06
C PHE A 77 4.00 -5.22 -2.18
N ASN A 78 2.96 -6.05 -2.10
CA ASN A 78 2.41 -6.78 -3.22
C ASN A 78 1.11 -6.07 -3.65
N VAL A 79 1.05 -5.68 -4.92
CA VAL A 79 -0.13 -5.06 -5.53
C VAL A 79 -0.94 -6.13 -6.25
N GLN A 80 -2.25 -6.14 -6.01
CA GLN A 80 -3.24 -6.92 -6.73
C GLN A 80 -4.09 -5.94 -7.53
N ASP A 81 -3.72 -5.79 -8.80
CA ASP A 81 -4.54 -5.11 -9.80
C ASP A 81 -5.71 -6.03 -10.17
N ASN A 82 -6.91 -5.60 -9.83
CA ASN A 82 -8.16 -6.33 -10.07
C ASN A 82 -8.97 -5.68 -11.19
N THR A 83 -8.38 -4.73 -11.94
CA THR A 83 -9.03 -4.16 -13.10
C THR A 83 -9.08 -5.19 -14.25
N PRO A 84 -10.20 -5.24 -15.01
CA PRO A 84 -10.35 -6.13 -16.16
C PRO A 84 -9.38 -5.86 -17.32
#